data_AF-A0A098LBH6-F1
#
_entry.id   AF-A0A098LBH6-F1
#
_cell.length_a   1.000
_cell.length_b   1.000
_cell.length_c   1.000
_cell.angle_alpha   90.00
_cell.angle_beta   90.00
_cell.angle_gamma   90.00
#
_symmetry.space_group_name_H-M   'P 1'
#
loop_
_entity.id
_entity.type
_entity.pdbx_description
1 polymer ?
#
loop_
_entity_poly.entity_id
_entity_poly.type
_entity_poly.pdbx_seq_one_letter_code
_entity_poly.pdbx_strand_id
1 'polypeptide(L)'
;MSFINPILPIGDIKSINQPSMSSSNGNIPVSEYHDCIKKVQEAFPSPKYHSSLPHVLSSLRRLYYGGTLFGHLLPLSRAITIPVLIWERPKPEDLLPDWNDKNTLSKLKQRASENGINDNPSPYLELTLNGRQELIDVGHLLLTFDALLHPTTTIPYSSYDVPNIDPASWIADVAIAVYWHDIFLNKGKYALKEAEFTTIGGDDKNALINKILSKSQFSPDDFFSWSAPDSDLLGDIDGFVMKHLSSMHPTETLSEIFNRYYIQPPKDTFARKRYWFFCFLNELNYNYATQDWEDINYIRSKYNPRIDRCVDLFYSGFWSLPGSVSPPSKKSYKDTSMFLQLFLDWLKPRLQEELRTVHGKSLPKSGKMF
;
A
#
# COMPACT_ATOMS: atom_id res chain seq x y z
N MET A 1 -15.48 17.29 56.12
CA MET A 1 -15.02 18.59 55.60
C MET A 1 -14.33 18.33 54.29
N SER A 2 -15.02 18.67 53.20
CA SER A 2 -14.58 18.54 51.81
C SER A 2 -13.68 19.70 51.42
N PHE A 3 -12.64 19.43 50.63
CA PHE A 3 -12.15 20.41 49.66
C PHE A 3 -12.16 19.76 48.28
N ILE A 4 -13.17 20.17 47.53
CA ILE A 4 -13.33 19.98 46.10
C ILE A 4 -12.47 21.06 45.45
N ASN A 5 -11.60 20.69 44.50
CA ASN A 5 -11.10 21.63 43.50
C ASN A 5 -11.53 21.12 42.12
N PRO A 6 -12.22 21.97 41.32
CA PRO A 6 -12.85 21.57 40.07
C PRO A 6 -11.84 21.48 38.92
N ILE A 7 -11.98 20.44 38.11
CA ILE A 7 -11.37 20.33 36.78
C ILE A 7 -12.12 21.30 35.87
N LEU A 8 -11.43 22.34 35.39
CA LEU A 8 -11.93 23.27 34.39
C LEU A 8 -11.95 22.63 32.98
N PRO A 9 -12.85 23.09 32.09
CA PRO A 9 -13.18 22.42 30.84
C PRO A 9 -12.07 22.55 29.79
N ILE A 10 -11.97 21.52 28.95
CA ILE A 10 -11.13 21.46 27.75
C ILE A 10 -11.57 22.60 26.82
N GLY A 11 -10.73 23.63 26.72
CA GLY A 11 -10.93 24.78 25.84
C GLY A 11 -10.63 24.46 24.38
N ASP A 12 -11.39 25.09 23.51
CA ASP A 12 -11.25 25.10 22.05
C ASP A 12 -9.82 25.38 21.59
N ILE A 13 -9.24 24.45 20.82
CA ILE A 13 -8.00 24.69 20.08
C ILE A 13 -8.38 25.35 18.75
N LYS A 14 -8.31 26.68 18.71
CA LYS A 14 -8.15 27.43 17.46
C LYS A 14 -6.77 27.10 16.88
N SER A 15 -6.72 26.36 15.77
CA SER A 15 -5.51 26.16 14.98
C SER A 15 -5.08 27.50 14.36
N ILE A 16 -4.00 28.07 14.89
CA ILE A 16 -3.33 29.22 14.29
C ILE A 16 -2.51 28.70 13.11
N ASN A 17 -2.84 29.19 11.91
CA ASN A 17 -2.07 29.01 10.68
C ASN A 17 -0.64 29.52 10.87
N GLN A 18 0.34 28.62 10.85
CA GLN A 18 1.71 28.94 10.44
C GLN A 18 2.06 28.10 9.21
N PRO A 19 2.56 28.71 8.12
CA PRO A 19 3.01 27.97 6.96
C PRO A 19 4.36 27.32 7.29
N SER A 20 4.37 26.01 7.52
CA SER A 20 5.61 25.24 7.67
C SER A 20 6.23 25.02 6.29
N MET A 21 7.15 25.91 5.89
CA MET A 21 8.15 25.57 4.89
C MET A 21 9.25 24.73 5.54
N SER A 22 9.13 23.40 5.48
CA SER A 22 10.23 22.45 5.21
C SER A 22 9.70 21.01 5.25
N SER A 23 9.39 20.42 4.09
CA SER A 23 9.27 18.96 3.98
C SER A 23 10.38 18.43 3.06
N SER A 24 11.61 18.43 3.56
CA SER A 24 12.81 18.16 2.76
C SER A 24 13.06 16.68 2.43
N ASN A 25 12.22 15.75 2.89
CA ASN A 25 12.45 14.30 2.76
C ASN A 25 11.36 13.55 1.98
N GLY A 26 10.55 14.28 1.22
CA GLY A 26 9.48 13.70 0.42
C GLY A 26 8.25 13.24 1.23
N ASN A 27 8.10 13.77 2.43
CA ASN A 27 6.91 13.57 3.25
C ASN A 27 5.95 14.75 3.11
N ILE A 28 4.64 14.51 3.16
CA ILE A 28 3.60 15.52 2.99
C ILE A 28 2.56 15.33 4.10
N PRO A 29 2.21 16.37 4.88
CA PRO A 29 1.10 16.28 5.82
C PRO A 29 -0.19 15.87 5.11
N VAL A 30 -0.96 14.97 5.72
CA VAL A 30 -2.25 14.49 5.18
C VAL A 30 -3.16 15.62 4.71
N SER A 31 -3.29 16.71 5.48
CA SER A 31 -4.14 17.85 5.11
C SER A 31 -3.66 18.56 3.83
N GLU A 32 -2.35 18.67 3.66
CA GLU A 32 -1.73 19.28 2.49
C GLU A 32 -1.87 18.37 1.26
N TYR A 33 -1.71 17.06 1.43
CA TYR A 33 -1.93 16.10 0.34
C TYR A 33 -3.40 16.11 -0.12
N HIS A 34 -4.35 16.17 0.81
CA HIS A 34 -5.77 16.32 0.51
C HIS A 34 -6.08 17.59 -0.30
N ASP A 35 -5.47 18.73 0.05
CA ASP A 35 -5.62 19.96 -0.74
C ASP A 35 -5.03 19.80 -2.14
N CYS A 36 -3.96 19.02 -2.29
CA CYS A 36 -3.43 18.66 -3.60
C CYS A 36 -4.46 17.84 -4.40
N ILE A 37 -5.05 16.77 -3.81
CA ILE A 37 -6.08 15.95 -4.47
C ILE A 37 -7.25 16.83 -4.96
N LYS A 38 -7.76 17.74 -4.12
CA LYS A 38 -8.84 18.66 -4.50
C LYS A 38 -8.49 19.47 -5.74
N LYS A 39 -7.29 20.03 -5.79
CA LYS A 39 -6.82 20.79 -6.95
C LYS A 39 -6.66 19.92 -8.20
N VAL A 40 -6.21 18.67 -8.07
CA VAL A 40 -6.18 17.72 -9.22
C VAL A 40 -7.60 17.57 -9.76
N GLN A 41 -8.56 17.32 -8.87
CA GLN A 41 -9.95 17.10 -9.25
C GLN A 41 -10.53 18.30 -9.95
N GLU A 42 -10.38 19.50 -9.39
CA GLU A 42 -10.88 20.75 -9.95
C GLU A 42 -10.24 21.07 -11.32
N ALA A 43 -9.03 20.58 -11.57
CA ALA A 43 -8.30 20.84 -12.81
C ALA A 43 -8.77 20.01 -14.01
N PHE A 44 -9.54 18.92 -13.85
CA PHE A 44 -10.04 18.19 -15.03
C PHE A 44 -11.02 19.07 -15.84
N PRO A 45 -11.08 18.95 -17.17
CA PRO A 45 -11.88 19.87 -17.99
C PRO A 45 -13.39 19.60 -17.95
N SER A 46 -13.82 18.41 -17.50
CA SER A 46 -15.23 18.04 -17.43
C SER A 46 -15.67 17.79 -15.98
N PRO A 47 -16.82 18.36 -15.55
CA PRO A 47 -17.42 18.03 -14.26
C PRO A 47 -17.71 16.53 -14.05
N LYS A 48 -17.89 15.79 -15.15
CA LYS A 48 -18.02 14.32 -15.14
C LYS A 48 -16.73 13.64 -14.64
N TYR A 49 -15.57 14.22 -14.90
CA TYR A 49 -14.27 13.70 -14.45
C TYR A 49 -13.90 14.22 -13.06
N HIS A 50 -14.31 15.45 -12.69
CA HIS A 50 -14.16 15.99 -11.32
C HIS A 50 -14.71 15.05 -10.25
N SER A 51 -15.86 14.44 -10.58
CA SER A 51 -16.62 13.55 -9.70
C SER A 51 -16.29 12.07 -9.88
N SER A 52 -15.46 11.71 -10.87
CA SER A 52 -15.12 10.33 -11.15
C SER A 52 -13.95 9.87 -10.28
N LEU A 53 -14.27 9.26 -9.14
CA LEU A 53 -13.28 8.68 -8.23
C LEU A 53 -12.28 7.76 -8.95
N PRO A 54 -12.70 6.77 -9.78
CA PRO A 54 -11.75 5.88 -10.45
C PRO A 54 -10.78 6.63 -11.37
N HIS A 55 -11.27 7.67 -12.06
CA HIS A 55 -10.46 8.43 -13.01
C HIS A 55 -9.38 9.27 -12.30
N VAL A 56 -9.77 10.04 -11.28
CA VAL A 56 -8.83 10.87 -10.49
C VAL A 56 -7.78 9.98 -9.80
N LEU A 57 -8.23 8.86 -9.22
CA LEU A 57 -7.35 7.87 -8.58
C LEU A 57 -6.33 7.31 -9.56
N SER A 58 -6.79 6.80 -10.71
CA SER A 58 -5.92 6.28 -11.76
C SER A 58 -4.92 7.33 -12.27
N SER A 59 -5.33 8.59 -12.46
CA SER A 59 -4.42 9.66 -12.90
C SER A 59 -3.35 10.00 -11.85
N LEU A 60 -3.72 10.04 -10.56
CA LEU A 60 -2.77 10.22 -9.46
C LEU A 60 -1.82 9.03 -9.33
N ARG A 61 -2.32 7.80 -9.36
CA ARG A 61 -1.48 6.59 -9.36
C ARG A 61 -0.50 6.60 -10.54
N ARG A 62 -0.94 7.02 -11.72
CA ARG A 62 -0.09 7.21 -12.91
C ARG A 62 0.93 8.35 -12.74
N LEU A 63 0.80 9.26 -11.78
CA LEU A 63 1.89 10.20 -11.52
C LEU A 63 3.12 9.47 -10.95
N TYR A 64 2.88 8.52 -10.04
CA TYR A 64 3.91 7.75 -9.34
C TYR A 64 4.45 6.61 -10.19
N TYR A 65 3.53 5.91 -10.87
CA TYR A 65 3.82 4.72 -11.65
C TYR A 65 3.64 4.96 -13.16
N GLY A 66 3.68 6.21 -13.65
CA GLY A 66 3.32 6.60 -15.03
C GLY A 66 4.22 6.11 -16.16
N GLY A 67 5.40 5.61 -15.83
CA GLY A 67 6.29 4.90 -16.76
C GLY A 67 6.24 3.38 -16.58
N THR A 68 5.62 2.91 -15.51
CA THR A 68 5.35 1.51 -15.22
C THR A 68 3.87 1.29 -15.46
N LEU A 69 3.48 0.98 -16.71
CA LEU A 69 2.22 0.28 -16.89
C LEU A 69 2.23 -0.85 -15.85
N PHE A 70 1.14 -1.06 -15.12
CA PHE A 70 1.00 -2.33 -14.41
C PHE A 70 1.15 -3.51 -15.41
N GLY A 71 0.95 -3.24 -16.72
CA GLY A 71 1.40 -4.07 -17.82
C GLY A 71 2.93 -4.17 -18.03
N HIS A 72 3.73 -3.13 -17.81
CA HIS A 72 5.20 -3.14 -17.84
C HIS A 72 5.83 -3.87 -16.65
N LEU A 73 5.06 -4.11 -15.59
CA LEU A 73 5.34 -5.06 -14.52
C LEU A 73 5.14 -6.52 -15.00
N LEU A 74 5.19 -6.77 -16.31
CA LEU A 74 4.97 -8.09 -16.91
C LEU A 74 6.00 -8.37 -17.99
N PRO A 75 6.50 -9.61 -18.10
CA PRO A 75 7.39 -10.02 -19.20
C PRO A 75 6.73 -9.91 -20.58
N LEU A 76 5.40 -10.02 -20.63
CA LEU A 76 4.66 -10.17 -21.88
C LEU A 76 4.14 -8.87 -22.48
N SER A 77 4.15 -7.73 -21.77
CA SER A 77 3.67 -6.47 -22.37
C SER A 77 4.59 -5.90 -23.44
N ARG A 78 5.87 -6.32 -23.48
CA ARG A 78 6.86 -5.77 -24.40
C ARG A 78 6.85 -6.36 -25.82
N ALA A 79 6.30 -7.55 -26.07
CA ALA A 79 6.18 -8.08 -27.46
C ALA A 79 4.97 -8.95 -27.71
N ILE A 80 3.96 -8.77 -26.87
CA ILE A 80 2.63 -8.98 -27.35
C ILE A 80 2.20 -7.69 -28.06
N THR A 81 2.35 -7.65 -29.38
CA THR A 81 1.59 -6.76 -30.27
C THR A 81 0.11 -7.17 -30.30
N ILE A 82 -0.45 -7.63 -29.17
CA ILE A 82 -1.89 -7.73 -28.99
C ILE A 82 -2.33 -6.34 -28.54
N PRO A 83 -3.33 -5.74 -29.18
CA PRO A 83 -3.98 -4.51 -28.72
C PRO A 83 -4.79 -4.74 -27.42
N VAL A 84 -4.34 -5.60 -26.50
CA VAL A 84 -5.11 -6.05 -25.32
C VAL A 84 -4.15 -6.46 -24.19
N LEU A 85 -3.57 -5.46 -23.56
CA LEU A 85 -3.51 -5.35 -22.10
C LEU A 85 -3.87 -3.91 -21.77
N ILE A 86 -5.02 -3.55 -22.33
CA ILE A 86 -5.59 -2.23 -22.29
C ILE A 86 -6.31 -2.12 -20.94
N TRP A 87 -5.58 -1.72 -19.90
CA TRP A 87 -6.03 -0.48 -19.29
C TRP A 87 -6.02 0.52 -20.44
N GLU A 88 -7.17 1.06 -20.84
CA GLU A 88 -7.28 2.01 -21.97
C GLU A 88 -6.01 2.82 -22.08
N ARG A 89 -5.32 2.76 -23.24
CA ARG A 89 -4.26 3.75 -23.54
C ARG A 89 -4.86 5.04 -23.05
N PRO A 90 -4.24 5.70 -22.04
CA PRO A 90 -4.90 6.79 -21.35
C PRO A 90 -5.37 7.71 -22.46
N LYS A 91 -6.69 7.85 -22.56
CA LYS A 91 -7.23 8.80 -23.50
C LYS A 91 -6.67 10.15 -23.06
N PRO A 92 -6.52 11.15 -23.95
CA PRO A 92 -6.01 12.45 -23.54
C PRO A 92 -6.70 13.01 -22.28
N GLU A 93 -7.96 12.65 -22.04
CA GLU A 93 -8.71 12.92 -20.83
C GLU A 93 -8.25 12.18 -19.55
N ASP A 94 -7.61 11.01 -19.63
CA ASP A 94 -7.08 10.22 -18.49
C ASP A 94 -5.69 10.67 -18.02
N LEU A 95 -5.02 11.52 -18.80
CA LEU A 95 -3.79 12.18 -18.39
C LEU A 95 -4.13 13.23 -17.32
N LEU A 96 -3.16 13.51 -16.43
CA LEU A 96 -3.29 14.69 -15.58
C LEU A 96 -3.59 15.89 -16.49
N PRO A 97 -4.60 16.72 -16.16
CA PRO A 97 -4.93 17.89 -16.96
C PRO A 97 -3.70 18.76 -17.14
N ASP A 98 -3.65 19.57 -18.21
CA ASP A 98 -2.53 20.50 -18.43
C ASP A 98 -2.42 21.44 -17.22
N TRP A 99 -1.46 21.16 -16.35
CA TRP A 99 -1.50 21.62 -14.98
C TRP A 99 -0.57 22.81 -14.78
N ASN A 100 -1.18 24.00 -14.73
CA ASN A 100 -0.45 25.25 -14.48
C ASN A 100 -0.04 25.49 -13.01
N ASP A 101 -0.60 24.77 -12.03
CA ASP A 101 -0.18 24.88 -10.61
C ASP A 101 1.06 24.00 -10.35
N LYS A 102 2.21 24.58 -10.69
CA LYS A 102 3.53 23.99 -10.50
C LYS A 102 3.82 23.63 -9.04
N ASN A 103 3.25 24.35 -8.07
CA ASN A 103 3.49 24.10 -6.66
C ASN A 103 2.82 22.80 -6.22
N THR A 104 1.56 22.60 -6.61
CA THR A 104 0.85 21.35 -6.30
C THR A 104 1.50 20.16 -7.01
N LEU A 105 1.87 20.32 -8.29
CA LEU A 105 2.58 19.28 -9.02
C LEU A 105 3.94 18.94 -8.38
N SER A 106 4.69 19.95 -7.91
CA SER A 106 5.98 19.74 -7.25
C SER A 106 5.81 18.97 -5.94
N LYS A 107 4.75 19.22 -5.17
CA LYS A 107 4.42 18.46 -3.95
C LYS A 107 4.06 17.04 -4.29
N LEU A 108 3.13 16.84 -5.24
CA LEU A 108 2.72 15.52 -5.66
C LEU A 108 3.86 14.70 -6.29
N LYS A 109 4.90 15.33 -6.85
CA LYS A 109 6.08 14.64 -7.41
C LYS A 109 7.22 14.45 -6.41
N GLN A 110 7.04 14.82 -5.15
CA GLN A 110 8.02 14.50 -4.12
C GLN A 110 8.19 12.97 -4.02
N ARG A 111 9.40 12.56 -3.66
CA ARG A 111 9.81 11.17 -3.57
C ARG A 111 10.35 10.94 -2.17
N ALA A 112 9.76 10.00 -1.45
CA ALA A 112 10.24 9.65 -0.12
C ALA A 112 11.52 8.80 -0.20
N SER A 113 12.21 8.70 0.94
CA SER A 113 13.38 7.82 1.09
C SER A 113 12.95 6.55 1.82
N GLU A 114 13.04 5.41 1.14
CA GLU A 114 12.65 4.10 1.68
C GLU A 114 13.88 3.23 1.94
N ASN A 115 14.55 2.80 0.87
CA ASN A 115 15.79 2.05 0.93
C ASN A 115 17.00 2.94 0.64
N GLY A 116 16.78 4.06 -0.08
CA GLY A 116 17.76 5.05 -0.48
C GLY A 116 17.23 6.47 -0.41
N ILE A 117 18.01 7.44 -0.88
CA ILE A 117 17.54 8.83 -0.95
C ILE A 117 16.60 8.97 -2.15
N ASN A 118 15.36 9.39 -1.89
CA ASN A 118 14.33 9.67 -2.88
C ASN A 118 14.07 8.49 -3.85
N ASP A 119 14.26 7.25 -3.40
CA ASP A 119 14.13 6.06 -4.23
C ASP A 119 12.68 5.60 -4.40
N ASN A 120 11.81 5.92 -3.44
CA ASN A 120 10.38 5.68 -3.57
C ASN A 120 9.78 6.56 -4.69
N PRO A 121 9.00 5.98 -5.65
CA PRO A 121 8.31 6.76 -6.68
C PRO A 121 7.28 7.77 -6.16
N SER A 122 6.82 7.63 -4.92
CA SER A 122 5.79 8.45 -4.31
C SER A 122 6.26 9.18 -3.05
N PRO A 123 5.53 10.21 -2.58
CA PRO A 123 5.77 10.78 -1.26
C PRO A 123 5.14 9.91 -0.16
N TYR A 124 5.57 10.13 1.08
CA TYR A 124 4.86 9.61 2.25
C TYR A 124 3.84 10.61 2.77
N LEU A 125 2.68 10.12 3.22
CA LEU A 125 1.76 10.92 4.04
C LEU A 125 2.22 10.90 5.49
N GLU A 126 2.33 12.08 6.09
CA GLU A 126 2.54 12.20 7.53
C GLU A 126 1.19 12.26 8.24
N LEU A 127 0.90 11.22 9.03
CA LEU A 127 -0.28 11.14 9.86
C LEU A 127 0.14 11.04 11.32
N THR A 128 -0.43 11.89 12.19
CA THR A 128 -0.22 11.78 13.64
C THR A 128 -1.48 11.23 14.29
N LEU A 129 -1.41 10.00 14.80
CA LEU A 129 -2.48 9.36 15.57
C LEU A 129 -2.01 9.10 16.99
N ASN A 130 -2.77 9.58 17.98
CA ASN A 130 -2.50 9.36 19.41
C ASN A 130 -1.05 9.71 19.83
N GLY A 131 -0.46 10.74 19.21
CA GLY A 131 0.92 11.17 19.48
C GLY A 131 2.02 10.33 18.80
N ARG A 132 1.66 9.30 18.01
CA ARG A 132 2.57 8.57 17.15
C ARG A 132 2.50 9.12 15.73
N GLN A 133 3.66 9.37 15.13
CA GLN A 133 3.76 9.64 13.71
C GLN A 133 3.78 8.33 12.93
N GLU A 134 2.94 8.25 11.91
CA GLU A 134 2.92 7.21 10.89
C GLU A 134 3.26 7.85 9.54
N LEU A 135 4.03 7.11 8.74
CA LEU A 135 4.34 7.45 7.35
C LEU A 135 3.62 6.43 6.49
N ILE A 136 2.84 6.89 5.52
CA ILE A 136 2.02 6.03 4.65
C ILE A 136 2.50 6.23 3.22
N ASP A 137 2.86 5.15 2.54
CA ASP A 137 3.20 5.21 1.12
C ASP A 137 1.96 5.52 0.27
N VAL A 138 1.98 6.68 -0.37
CA VAL A 138 0.87 7.13 -1.24
C VAL A 138 0.77 6.25 -2.48
N GLY A 139 1.89 5.84 -3.04
CA GLY A 139 1.98 4.94 -4.17
C GLY A 139 1.25 3.63 -3.88
N HIS A 140 1.61 2.93 -2.80
CA HIS A 140 0.98 1.69 -2.36
C HIS A 140 -0.51 1.88 -2.07
N LEU A 141 -0.88 2.95 -1.37
CA LEU A 141 -2.28 3.27 -1.11
C LEU A 141 -3.10 3.38 -2.41
N LEU A 142 -2.65 4.22 -3.34
CA LEU A 142 -3.38 4.43 -4.58
C LEU A 142 -3.31 3.21 -5.49
N LEU A 143 -2.22 2.44 -5.46
CA LEU A 143 -2.06 1.21 -6.22
C LEU A 143 -3.03 0.12 -5.74
N THR A 144 -3.08 -0.15 -4.44
CA THR A 144 -4.07 -1.06 -3.83
C THR A 144 -5.49 -0.61 -4.15
N PHE A 145 -5.80 0.68 -3.93
CA PHE A 145 -7.16 1.20 -4.13
C PHE A 145 -7.59 1.08 -5.61
N ASP A 146 -6.72 1.46 -6.55
CA ASP A 146 -7.00 1.37 -7.99
C ASP A 146 -7.22 -0.07 -8.44
N ALA A 147 -6.38 -1.01 -7.97
CA ALA A 147 -6.52 -2.44 -8.28
C ALA A 147 -7.84 -3.04 -7.76
N LEU A 148 -8.35 -2.57 -6.61
CA LEU A 148 -9.64 -2.99 -6.06
C LEU A 148 -10.85 -2.39 -6.80
N LEU A 149 -10.72 -1.19 -7.39
CA LEU A 149 -11.79 -0.56 -8.19
C LEU A 149 -11.89 -1.11 -9.60
N HIS A 150 -10.77 -1.61 -10.12
CA HIS A 150 -10.66 -2.12 -11.47
C HIS A 150 -10.25 -3.59 -11.44
N PRO A 151 -11.14 -4.49 -11.00
CA PRO A 151 -10.85 -5.92 -10.95
C PRO A 151 -10.84 -6.51 -12.37
N THR A 152 -9.77 -6.29 -13.12
CA THR A 152 -9.56 -6.96 -14.41
C THR A 152 -8.56 -8.08 -14.22
N THR A 153 -9.05 -9.33 -14.23
CA THR A 153 -8.21 -10.54 -14.18
C THR A 153 -7.79 -10.96 -15.59
N THR A 154 -7.20 -10.03 -16.34
CA THR A 154 -6.68 -10.37 -17.68
C THR A 154 -5.33 -11.07 -17.58
N ILE A 155 -4.92 -11.70 -18.68
CA ILE A 155 -3.54 -12.14 -18.88
C ILE A 155 -2.60 -10.99 -18.46
N PRO A 156 -1.55 -11.25 -17.67
CA PRO A 156 -1.00 -12.57 -17.36
C PRO A 156 -1.41 -13.08 -15.97
N TYR A 157 -2.05 -12.29 -15.10
CA TYR A 157 -2.34 -12.73 -13.73
C TYR A 157 -3.20 -14.00 -13.70
N SER A 158 -4.18 -14.09 -14.59
CA SER A 158 -4.99 -15.29 -14.79
C SER A 158 -4.16 -16.53 -15.18
N SER A 159 -3.03 -16.36 -15.87
CA SER A 159 -2.15 -17.48 -16.26
C SER A 159 -1.34 -18.04 -15.08
N TYR A 160 -1.20 -17.27 -14.00
CA TYR A 160 -0.49 -17.67 -12.78
C TYR A 160 -1.46 -17.99 -11.62
N ASP A 161 -2.77 -17.96 -11.86
CA ASP A 161 -3.81 -18.00 -10.80
C ASP A 161 -3.62 -16.93 -9.73
N VAL A 162 -3.14 -15.76 -10.14
CA VAL A 162 -2.95 -14.58 -9.30
C VAL A 162 -4.19 -13.68 -9.43
N PRO A 163 -4.93 -13.42 -8.34
CA PRO A 163 -5.95 -12.36 -8.34
C PRO A 163 -5.32 -11.00 -8.65
N ASN A 164 -6.03 -10.14 -9.41
CA ASN A 164 -5.49 -8.83 -9.83
C ASN A 164 -5.06 -7.90 -8.67
N ILE A 165 -5.63 -8.10 -7.49
CA ILE A 165 -5.26 -7.33 -6.30
C ILE A 165 -3.91 -7.75 -5.70
N ASP A 166 -3.50 -9.01 -5.88
CA ASP A 166 -2.34 -9.55 -5.17
C ASP A 166 -1.02 -8.87 -5.56
N PRO A 167 -0.74 -8.55 -6.84
CA PRO A 167 0.48 -7.83 -7.23
C PRO A 167 0.49 -6.35 -6.85
N ALA A 168 -0.64 -5.82 -6.35
CA ALA A 168 -0.83 -4.42 -6.00
C ALA A 168 -1.07 -4.21 -4.50
N SER A 169 -0.86 -5.23 -3.67
CA SER A 169 -1.15 -5.19 -2.24
C SER A 169 -0.09 -5.95 -1.43
N TRP A 170 -0.28 -6.01 -0.11
CA TRP A 170 0.61 -6.66 0.86
C TRP A 170 1.02 -8.09 0.52
N ILE A 171 0.23 -8.80 -0.30
CA ILE A 171 0.59 -10.14 -0.80
C ILE A 171 1.83 -10.06 -1.71
N ALA A 172 1.94 -9.04 -2.57
CA ALA A 172 3.11 -8.78 -3.39
C ALA A 172 4.34 -8.55 -2.52
N ASP A 173 4.22 -7.72 -1.49
CA ASP A 173 5.32 -7.37 -0.59
C ASP A 173 5.85 -8.60 0.15
N VAL A 174 4.93 -9.41 0.69
CA VAL A 174 5.29 -10.69 1.31
C VAL A 174 5.91 -11.64 0.27
N ALA A 175 5.39 -11.69 -0.96
CA ALA A 175 5.92 -12.54 -2.02
C ALA A 175 7.30 -12.11 -2.51
N ILE A 176 7.57 -10.81 -2.63
CA ILE A 176 8.90 -10.28 -3.00
C ILE A 176 9.92 -10.63 -1.90
N ALA A 177 9.54 -10.52 -0.63
CA ALA A 177 10.38 -10.96 0.48
C ALA A 177 10.72 -12.47 0.39
N VAL A 178 9.72 -13.33 0.12
CA VAL A 178 9.91 -14.77 -0.10
C VAL A 178 10.80 -15.02 -1.32
N TYR A 179 10.59 -14.30 -2.42
CA TYR A 179 11.35 -14.41 -3.66
C TYR A 179 12.83 -14.10 -3.43
N TRP A 180 13.15 -12.97 -2.79
CA TRP A 180 14.54 -12.61 -2.48
C TRP A 180 15.18 -13.58 -1.50
N HIS A 181 14.45 -14.06 -0.50
CA HIS A 181 14.96 -15.05 0.44
C HIS A 181 15.28 -16.39 -0.25
N ASP A 182 14.39 -16.87 -1.12
CA ASP A 182 14.59 -18.12 -1.87
C ASP A 182 15.77 -17.99 -2.86
N ILE A 183 15.98 -16.82 -3.50
CA ILE A 183 17.18 -16.56 -4.29
C ILE A 183 18.43 -16.59 -3.41
N PHE A 184 18.41 -15.91 -2.26
CA PHE A 184 19.55 -15.87 -1.35
C PHE A 184 19.95 -17.28 -0.89
N LEU A 185 18.99 -18.10 -0.48
CA LEU A 185 19.24 -19.46 -0.02
C LEU A 185 19.76 -20.40 -1.13
N ASN A 186 19.20 -20.29 -2.34
CA ASN A 186 19.51 -21.24 -3.42
C ASN A 186 20.68 -20.81 -4.31
N LYS A 187 20.89 -19.51 -4.49
CA LYS A 187 21.89 -18.94 -5.42
C LYS A 187 22.94 -18.08 -4.73
N GLY A 188 22.76 -17.78 -3.44
CA GLY A 188 23.67 -16.96 -2.65
C GLY A 188 23.48 -15.46 -2.86
N LYS A 189 24.14 -14.69 -1.99
CA LYS A 189 24.06 -13.21 -1.92
C LYS A 189 24.30 -12.50 -3.26
N TYR A 190 25.22 -12.99 -4.09
CA TYR A 190 25.57 -12.32 -5.34
C TYR A 190 24.48 -12.41 -6.40
N ALA A 191 23.65 -13.47 -6.37
CA ALA A 191 22.53 -13.62 -7.28
C ALA A 191 21.43 -12.58 -7.03
N LEU A 192 21.38 -11.97 -5.83
CA LEU A 192 20.49 -10.84 -5.58
C LEU A 192 20.83 -9.66 -6.50
N LYS A 193 22.10 -9.44 -6.86
CA LYS A 193 22.48 -8.35 -7.79
C LYS A 193 21.85 -8.51 -9.19
N GLU A 194 21.61 -9.76 -9.59
CA GLU A 194 21.05 -10.11 -10.90
C GLU A 194 19.52 -10.17 -10.88
N ALA A 195 18.92 -10.33 -9.69
CA ALA A 195 17.51 -10.03 -9.52
C ALA A 195 17.36 -8.52 -9.72
N GLU A 196 16.82 -8.10 -10.87
CA GLU A 196 16.62 -6.69 -11.21
C GLU A 196 15.80 -5.99 -10.11
N PHE A 197 16.51 -5.34 -9.17
CA PHE A 197 15.94 -4.36 -8.26
C PHE A 197 15.73 -3.08 -9.07
N THR A 198 14.74 -3.09 -9.96
CA THR A 198 14.38 -1.90 -10.73
C THR A 198 13.71 -0.91 -9.79
N THR A 199 14.51 -0.14 -9.07
CA THR A 199 14.03 1.09 -8.42
C THR A 199 13.54 2.03 -9.53
N ILE A 200 12.26 2.40 -9.47
CA ILE A 200 11.61 3.21 -10.49
C ILE A 200 12.08 4.66 -10.34
N GLY A 201 13.26 4.97 -10.88
CA GLY A 201 13.86 6.30 -10.71
C GLY A 201 14.31 6.55 -9.27
N GLY A 202 14.94 7.70 -9.00
CA GLY A 202 15.49 8.04 -7.68
C GLY A 202 16.97 8.41 -7.76
N ASP A 203 17.44 9.17 -6.77
CA ASP A 203 18.82 9.66 -6.72
C ASP A 203 19.80 8.53 -6.37
N ASP A 204 19.36 7.54 -5.58
CA ASP A 204 20.15 6.36 -5.21
C ASP A 204 19.48 5.04 -5.62
N LYS A 205 19.48 4.77 -6.93
CA LYS A 205 18.86 3.55 -7.51
C LYS A 205 19.47 2.24 -7.02
N ASN A 206 20.69 2.30 -6.49
CA ASN A 206 21.42 1.13 -6.01
C ASN A 206 21.39 0.99 -4.48
N ALA A 207 20.65 1.85 -3.77
CA ALA A 207 20.66 1.88 -2.31
C ALA A 207 20.36 0.53 -1.68
N LEU A 208 19.28 -0.13 -2.13
CA LEU A 208 18.90 -1.47 -1.65
C LEU A 208 19.98 -2.51 -1.95
N ILE A 209 20.54 -2.51 -3.16
CA ILE A 209 21.66 -3.39 -3.53
C ILE A 209 22.86 -3.12 -2.62
N ASN A 210 23.25 -1.87 -2.40
CA ASN A 210 24.37 -1.50 -1.55
C ASN A 210 24.13 -1.91 -0.08
N LYS A 211 22.90 -1.74 0.41
CA LYS A 211 22.45 -2.20 1.73
C LYS A 211 22.60 -3.71 1.87
N ILE A 212 22.13 -4.47 0.89
CA ILE A 212 22.33 -5.93 0.81
C ILE A 212 23.82 -6.27 0.81
N LEU A 213 24.62 -5.61 -0.03
CA LEU A 213 26.04 -5.92 -0.19
C LEU A 213 26.88 -5.59 1.04
N SER A 214 26.51 -4.57 1.81
CA SER A 214 27.21 -4.20 3.04
C SER A 214 26.94 -5.15 4.21
N LYS A 215 25.83 -5.91 4.19
CA LYS A 215 25.46 -6.79 5.30
C LYS A 215 26.17 -8.14 5.25
N SER A 216 26.75 -8.60 6.36
CA SER A 216 27.50 -9.88 6.43
C SER A 216 26.60 -11.11 6.62
N GLN A 217 25.46 -10.93 7.27
CA GLN A 217 24.47 -11.97 7.54
C GLN A 217 23.07 -11.41 7.31
N PHE A 218 22.13 -12.26 6.90
CA PHE A 218 20.75 -11.88 6.65
C PHE A 218 19.83 -12.69 7.54
N SER A 219 18.82 -12.05 8.09
CA SER A 219 17.65 -12.73 8.66
C SER A 219 16.45 -12.61 7.71
N PRO A 220 15.41 -13.44 7.88
CA PRO A 220 14.13 -13.24 7.21
C PRO A 220 13.55 -11.83 7.40
N ASP A 221 13.71 -11.24 8.58
CA ASP A 221 13.25 -9.87 8.88
C ASP A 221 13.90 -8.83 7.96
N ASP A 222 15.13 -9.05 7.49
CA ASP A 222 15.79 -8.14 6.56
C ASP A 222 15.03 -8.08 5.24
N PHE A 223 14.76 -9.24 4.63
CA PHE A 223 14.01 -9.34 3.38
C PHE A 223 12.59 -8.82 3.52
N PHE A 224 11.93 -9.11 4.65
CA PHE A 224 10.61 -8.58 4.95
C PHE A 224 10.64 -7.06 5.08
N SER A 225 11.57 -6.48 5.85
CA SER A 225 11.66 -5.03 6.06
C SER A 225 12.02 -4.23 4.81
N TRP A 226 12.68 -4.84 3.83
CA TRP A 226 13.04 -4.18 2.56
C TRP A 226 11.93 -4.22 1.54
N SER A 227 11.02 -5.20 1.67
CA SER A 227 9.96 -5.43 0.70
C SER A 227 8.57 -5.04 1.20
N ALA A 228 8.39 -5.04 2.52
CA ALA A 228 7.16 -4.75 3.22
C ALA A 228 7.43 -3.77 4.38
N PRO A 229 8.08 -2.61 4.12
CA PRO A 229 8.29 -1.62 5.16
C PRO A 229 6.95 -1.14 5.75
N ASP A 230 7.01 -0.56 6.95
CA ASP A 230 5.83 -0.05 7.65
C ASP A 230 4.95 0.85 6.77
N SER A 231 5.56 1.70 5.92
CA SER A 231 4.88 2.65 5.05
C SER A 231 4.01 1.99 3.98
N ASP A 232 4.51 0.92 3.38
CA ASP A 232 3.87 0.21 2.26
C ASP A 232 2.69 -0.59 2.77
N LEU A 233 2.92 -1.34 3.87
CA LEU A 233 1.88 -2.09 4.55
C LEU A 233 0.75 -1.18 5.06
N LEU A 234 1.08 0.02 5.56
CA LEU A 234 0.08 1.03 5.92
C LEU A 234 -0.67 1.55 4.69
N GLY A 235 0.04 1.81 3.58
CA GLY A 235 -0.55 2.21 2.32
C GLY A 235 -1.57 1.20 1.82
N ASP A 236 -1.19 -0.07 1.76
CA ASP A 236 -2.07 -1.15 1.31
C ASP A 236 -3.29 -1.33 2.21
N ILE A 237 -3.09 -1.34 3.53
CA ILE A 237 -4.20 -1.39 4.49
C ILE A 237 -5.18 -0.25 4.25
N ASP A 238 -4.67 0.98 4.11
CA ASP A 238 -5.48 2.16 3.86
C ASP A 238 -6.20 2.07 2.51
N GLY A 239 -5.57 1.52 1.47
CA GLY A 239 -6.19 1.25 0.17
C GLY A 239 -7.40 0.31 0.26
N PHE A 240 -7.31 -0.78 1.02
CA PHE A 240 -8.44 -1.69 1.27
C PHE A 240 -9.60 -0.99 1.98
N VAL A 241 -9.30 -0.24 3.06
CA VAL A 241 -10.32 0.42 3.87
C VAL A 241 -10.98 1.56 3.10
N MET A 242 -10.19 2.37 2.37
CA MET A 242 -10.71 3.46 1.54
C MET A 242 -11.58 2.95 0.38
N LYS A 243 -11.24 1.79 -0.22
CA LYS A 243 -12.12 1.17 -1.21
C LYS A 243 -13.46 0.70 -0.62
N HIS A 244 -13.43 0.14 0.58
CA HIS A 244 -14.67 -0.22 1.23
C HIS A 244 -15.50 1.05 1.56
N LEU A 245 -14.84 2.10 2.04
CA LEU A 245 -15.45 3.39 2.32
C LEU A 245 -16.11 3.99 1.07
N SER A 246 -15.44 3.99 -0.07
CA SER A 246 -16.01 4.48 -1.33
C SER A 246 -17.19 3.66 -1.83
N SER A 247 -17.24 2.35 -1.52
CA SER A 247 -18.39 1.50 -1.85
C SER A 247 -19.64 1.87 -1.03
N MET A 248 -19.46 2.40 0.18
CA MET A 248 -20.57 2.91 1.02
C MET A 248 -20.97 4.35 0.69
N HIS A 249 -20.07 5.08 0.04
CA HIS A 249 -20.25 6.46 -0.37
C HIS A 249 -20.01 6.62 -1.88
N PRO A 250 -20.80 5.95 -2.75
CA PRO A 250 -20.50 5.84 -4.18
C PRO A 250 -20.60 7.16 -4.96
N THR A 251 -21.19 8.20 -4.36
CA THR A 251 -21.28 9.54 -4.94
C THR A 251 -20.15 10.47 -4.51
N GLU A 252 -19.34 10.07 -3.53
CA GLU A 252 -18.23 10.87 -3.04
C GLU A 252 -17.03 10.78 -3.99
N THR A 253 -16.38 11.92 -4.16
CA THR A 253 -15.16 12.04 -4.92
C THR A 253 -13.94 11.55 -4.12
N LEU A 254 -12.77 11.42 -4.77
CA LEU A 254 -11.56 10.94 -4.09
C LEU A 254 -11.17 11.81 -2.88
N SER A 255 -11.22 13.14 -3.01
CA SER A 255 -10.92 14.06 -1.91
C SER A 255 -11.93 13.98 -0.78
N GLU A 256 -13.21 13.73 -1.07
CA GLU A 256 -14.23 13.53 -0.04
C GLU A 256 -14.00 12.22 0.73
N ILE A 257 -13.70 11.13 0.02
CA ILE A 257 -13.31 9.85 0.64
C ILE A 257 -12.05 10.01 1.48
N PHE A 258 -11.04 10.72 0.97
CA PHE A 258 -9.79 11.00 1.70
C PHE A 258 -10.02 11.86 2.94
N ASN A 259 -10.84 12.92 2.83
CA ASN A 259 -11.25 13.76 3.95
C ASN A 259 -11.96 12.94 5.02
N ARG A 260 -12.92 12.10 4.61
CA ARG A 260 -13.67 11.21 5.50
C ARG A 260 -12.77 10.17 6.15
N TYR A 261 -11.71 9.72 5.48
CA TYR A 261 -10.81 8.73 6.05
C TYR A 261 -9.80 9.35 7.02
N TYR A 262 -9.07 10.40 6.63
CA TYR A 262 -7.96 10.89 7.43
C TYR A 262 -8.23 12.17 8.24
N ILE A 263 -9.04 13.10 7.72
CA ILE A 263 -9.12 14.46 8.28
C ILE A 263 -10.32 14.62 9.21
N GLN A 264 -11.49 14.18 8.74
CA GLN A 264 -12.76 14.29 9.46
C GLN A 264 -13.43 12.92 9.54
N PRO A 265 -12.79 11.91 10.16
CA PRO A 265 -13.40 10.60 10.35
C PRO A 265 -14.65 10.72 11.21
N PRO A 266 -15.84 10.35 10.70
CA PRO A 266 -17.05 10.40 11.50
C PRO A 266 -16.92 9.51 12.75
N LYS A 267 -17.61 9.89 13.83
CA LYS A 267 -17.36 9.32 15.18
C LYS A 267 -17.58 7.79 15.26
N ASP A 268 -18.33 7.24 14.32
CA ASP A 268 -18.75 5.84 14.18
C ASP A 268 -17.96 5.06 13.10
N THR A 269 -16.89 5.62 12.53
CA THR A 269 -16.33 5.11 11.25
C THR A 269 -15.14 4.16 11.29
N PHE A 270 -15.06 3.45 10.17
CA PHE A 270 -13.97 2.66 9.58
C PHE A 270 -12.57 3.21 9.77
N ALA A 271 -12.38 4.53 9.68
CA ALA A 271 -11.09 5.18 9.84
C ALA A 271 -10.47 5.02 11.25
N ARG A 272 -11.31 4.88 12.28
CA ARG A 272 -10.86 4.59 13.65
C ARG A 272 -10.66 3.09 13.93
N LYS A 273 -10.99 2.26 12.94
CA LYS A 273 -10.98 0.80 12.96
C LYS A 273 -10.20 0.25 11.76
N ARG A 274 -9.13 0.96 11.36
CA ARG A 274 -8.29 0.67 10.19
C ARG A 274 -7.89 -0.81 10.15
N TYR A 275 -7.24 -1.29 11.21
CA TYR A 275 -6.69 -2.65 11.24
C TYR A 275 -7.80 -3.69 11.38
N TRP A 276 -8.83 -3.41 12.17
CA TRP A 276 -10.00 -4.26 12.32
C TRP A 276 -10.71 -4.48 10.99
N PHE A 277 -10.96 -3.40 10.23
CA PHE A 277 -11.62 -3.49 8.94
C PHE A 277 -10.74 -4.19 7.91
N PHE A 278 -9.44 -3.92 7.91
CA PHE A 278 -8.53 -4.67 7.05
C PHE A 278 -8.58 -6.17 7.34
N CYS A 279 -8.55 -6.57 8.62
CA CYS A 279 -8.67 -7.97 9.02
C CYS A 279 -10.01 -8.57 8.59
N PHE A 280 -11.12 -7.84 8.75
CA PHE A 280 -12.44 -8.24 8.27
C PHE A 280 -12.46 -8.50 6.76
N LEU A 281 -12.01 -7.52 5.97
CA LEU A 281 -12.02 -7.57 4.51
C LEU A 281 -11.13 -8.69 3.94
N ASN A 282 -10.14 -9.13 4.73
CA ASN A 282 -9.22 -10.21 4.38
C ASN A 282 -9.55 -11.52 5.12
N GLU A 283 -10.61 -11.58 5.93
CA GLU A 283 -10.96 -12.75 6.75
C GLU A 283 -9.77 -13.26 7.60
N LEU A 284 -8.99 -12.31 8.16
CA LEU A 284 -7.92 -12.58 9.12
C LEU A 284 -8.54 -12.68 10.52
N ASN A 285 -9.00 -13.88 10.87
CA ASN A 285 -9.75 -14.11 12.09
C ASN A 285 -8.88 -13.96 13.34
N TYR A 286 -9.15 -12.91 14.12
CA TYR A 286 -8.48 -12.62 15.39
C TYR A 286 -9.40 -12.92 16.58
N ASN A 287 -8.90 -13.66 17.56
CA ASN A 287 -9.61 -14.01 18.78
C ASN A 287 -9.18 -13.08 19.93
N TYR A 288 -10.14 -12.31 20.45
CA TYR A 288 -9.90 -11.37 21.54
C TYR A 288 -9.52 -12.04 22.87
N ALA A 289 -10.11 -13.20 23.15
CA ALA A 289 -9.93 -13.89 24.42
C ALA A 289 -8.53 -14.50 24.52
N THR A 290 -8.05 -15.12 23.44
CA THR A 290 -6.69 -15.67 23.37
C THR A 290 -5.65 -14.62 22.98
N GLN A 291 -6.09 -13.45 22.50
CA GLN A 291 -5.25 -12.42 21.89
C GLN A 291 -4.39 -12.99 20.76
N ASP A 292 -4.94 -13.88 19.95
CA ASP A 292 -4.21 -14.57 18.87
C ASP A 292 -5.09 -14.86 17.65
N TRP A 293 -4.46 -15.28 16.55
CA TRP A 293 -5.16 -15.69 15.34
C TRP A 293 -5.94 -17.00 15.58
N GLU A 294 -7.25 -16.98 15.34
CA GLU A 294 -8.15 -18.07 15.75
C GLU A 294 -7.96 -19.36 14.93
N ASP A 295 -7.52 -19.22 13.68
CA ASP A 295 -7.29 -20.34 12.78
C ASP A 295 -6.11 -20.06 11.85
N ILE A 296 -4.90 -20.14 12.41
CA ILE A 296 -3.66 -19.92 11.66
C ILE A 296 -3.52 -20.89 10.49
N ASN A 297 -4.10 -22.10 10.59
CA ASN A 297 -4.05 -23.09 9.52
C ASN A 297 -4.97 -22.68 8.36
N TYR A 298 -6.17 -22.17 8.64
CA TYR A 298 -7.03 -21.57 7.63
C TYR A 298 -6.34 -20.38 6.93
N ILE A 299 -5.79 -19.45 7.70
CA ILE A 299 -5.07 -18.28 7.13
C ILE A 299 -3.94 -18.75 6.21
N ARG A 300 -3.10 -19.70 6.65
CA ARG A 300 -2.02 -20.28 5.83
C ARG A 300 -2.57 -20.97 4.58
N SER A 301 -3.63 -21.76 4.70
CA SER A 301 -4.24 -22.46 3.55
C SER A 301 -4.80 -21.49 2.50
N LYS A 302 -5.28 -20.33 2.93
CA LYS A 302 -5.82 -19.28 2.07
C LYS A 302 -4.73 -18.45 1.41
N TYR A 303 -3.70 -18.05 2.17
CA TYR A 303 -2.73 -17.05 1.72
C TYR A 303 -1.40 -17.62 1.20
N ASN A 304 -0.94 -18.77 1.68
CA ASN A 304 0.30 -19.35 1.16
C ASN A 304 0.23 -19.62 -0.35
N PRO A 305 -0.84 -20.22 -0.91
CA PRO A 305 -0.91 -20.45 -2.34
C PRO A 305 -0.84 -19.14 -3.14
N ARG A 306 -1.52 -18.08 -2.67
CA ARG A 306 -1.54 -16.75 -3.31
C ARG A 306 -0.16 -16.10 -3.33
N ILE A 307 0.52 -16.11 -2.18
CA ILE A 307 1.90 -15.64 -2.07
C ILE A 307 2.80 -16.45 -3.02
N ASP A 308 2.73 -17.78 -2.99
CA ASP A 308 3.49 -18.66 -3.88
C ASP A 308 3.22 -18.36 -5.37
N ARG A 309 1.98 -18.03 -5.75
CA ARG A 309 1.64 -17.66 -7.14
C ARG A 309 2.31 -16.33 -7.54
N CYS A 310 2.35 -15.35 -6.65
CA CYS A 310 3.10 -14.11 -6.88
C CYS A 310 4.61 -14.36 -6.97
N VAL A 311 5.17 -15.26 -6.15
CA VAL A 311 6.58 -15.64 -6.24
C VAL A 311 6.89 -16.31 -7.60
N ASP A 312 6.03 -17.21 -8.08
CA ASP A 312 6.14 -17.81 -9.41
C ASP A 312 6.12 -16.74 -10.52
N LEU A 313 5.25 -15.72 -10.39
CA LEU A 313 5.20 -14.57 -11.29
C LEU A 313 6.54 -13.79 -11.29
N PHE A 314 7.15 -13.55 -10.13
CA PHE A 314 8.46 -12.89 -10.06
C PHE A 314 9.58 -13.72 -10.70
N TYR A 315 9.62 -15.04 -10.44
CA TYR A 315 10.58 -15.96 -11.06
C TYR A 315 10.44 -16.08 -12.57
N SER A 316 9.23 -15.93 -13.11
CA SER A 316 8.99 -15.94 -14.56
C SER A 316 9.61 -14.74 -15.28
N GLY A 317 10.26 -13.86 -14.52
CA GLY A 317 10.86 -12.64 -15.01
C GLY A 317 9.76 -11.62 -15.26
N PHE A 318 9.11 -11.17 -14.19
CA PHE A 318 8.34 -9.92 -14.11
C PHE A 318 8.95 -8.76 -14.94
N TRP A 319 10.27 -8.83 -15.23
CA TRP A 319 11.07 -7.91 -16.04
C TRP A 319 11.67 -8.43 -17.37
N SER A 320 11.51 -9.72 -17.70
CA SER A 320 12.19 -10.38 -18.83
C SER A 320 11.43 -10.30 -20.17
N LEU A 321 12.13 -10.53 -21.28
CA LEU A 321 11.61 -10.34 -22.64
C LEU A 321 10.54 -11.39 -23.05
N PRO A 322 9.60 -10.99 -23.93
CA PRO A 322 8.36 -11.68 -24.31
C PRO A 322 8.53 -12.88 -25.26
N GLY A 323 7.66 -13.90 -25.14
CA GLY A 323 7.34 -14.79 -26.27
C GLY A 323 7.07 -16.28 -25.99
N SER A 324 7.38 -16.85 -24.82
CA SER A 324 7.13 -18.28 -24.61
C SER A 324 7.02 -18.71 -23.14
N VAL A 325 6.31 -17.93 -22.31
CA VAL A 325 6.19 -18.29 -20.89
C VAL A 325 4.91 -19.08 -20.69
N SER A 326 4.99 -20.40 -20.89
CA SER A 326 4.09 -21.29 -20.14
C SER A 326 4.31 -20.96 -18.66
N PRO A 327 3.24 -20.76 -17.86
CA PRO A 327 3.40 -20.52 -16.44
C PRO A 327 4.30 -21.62 -15.86
N PRO A 328 5.30 -21.27 -15.03
CA PRO A 328 6.15 -22.28 -14.40
C PRO A 328 5.27 -23.26 -13.64
N SER A 329 5.74 -24.49 -13.48
CA SER A 329 5.06 -25.47 -12.64
C SER A 329 4.83 -24.86 -11.27
N LYS A 330 3.58 -24.92 -10.78
CA LYS A 330 3.21 -24.34 -9.49
C LYS A 330 4.14 -24.85 -8.39
N LYS A 331 4.99 -23.98 -7.84
CA LYS A 331 5.89 -24.31 -6.74
C LYS A 331 5.28 -23.87 -5.40
N SER A 332 5.52 -24.66 -4.37
CA SER A 332 5.38 -24.18 -2.98
C SER A 332 6.75 -23.80 -2.46
N TYR A 333 6.87 -22.60 -1.88
CA TYR A 333 8.14 -22.11 -1.38
C TYR A 333 8.26 -22.43 0.11
N LYS A 334 9.43 -22.95 0.50
CA LYS A 334 9.70 -23.50 1.84
C LYS A 334 9.34 -22.52 2.96
N ASP A 335 9.60 -21.24 2.71
CA ASP A 335 9.58 -20.19 3.72
C ASP A 335 8.36 -19.27 3.63
N THR A 336 7.40 -19.55 2.73
CA THR A 336 6.17 -18.74 2.56
C THR A 336 5.39 -18.59 3.86
N SER A 337 5.23 -19.69 4.62
CA SER A 337 4.50 -19.64 5.90
C SER A 337 5.19 -18.77 6.94
N MET A 338 6.52 -18.66 6.90
CA MET A 338 7.30 -17.85 7.82
C MET A 338 7.15 -16.36 7.48
N PHE A 339 7.22 -15.97 6.21
CA PHE A 339 7.01 -14.57 5.81
C PHE A 339 5.56 -14.11 6.02
N LEU A 340 4.58 -14.99 5.79
CA LEU A 340 3.20 -14.72 6.20
C LEU A 340 3.11 -14.49 7.72
N GLN A 341 3.84 -15.27 8.52
CA GLN A 341 3.88 -15.07 9.98
C GLN A 341 4.49 -13.71 10.34
N LEU A 342 5.55 -13.25 9.68
CA LEU A 342 6.13 -11.92 9.91
C LEU A 342 5.10 -10.79 9.66
N PHE A 343 4.31 -10.89 8.59
CA PHE A 343 3.22 -9.96 8.34
C PHE A 343 2.15 -9.99 9.44
N LEU A 344 1.74 -11.18 9.86
CA LEU A 344 0.76 -11.33 10.94
C LEU A 344 1.28 -10.82 12.28
N ASP A 345 2.56 -11.02 12.58
CA ASP A 345 3.22 -10.52 13.79
C ASP A 345 3.40 -9.00 13.76
N TRP A 346 3.56 -8.41 12.57
CA TRP A 346 3.55 -6.96 12.37
C TRP A 346 2.15 -6.35 12.58
N LEU A 347 1.10 -7.02 12.07
CA LEU A 347 -0.29 -6.56 12.11
C LEU A 347 -0.91 -6.68 13.51
N LYS A 348 -0.63 -7.79 14.20
CA LYS A 348 -1.21 -8.14 15.51
C LYS A 348 -1.10 -7.04 16.57
N PRO A 349 0.07 -6.45 16.89
CA PRO A 349 0.16 -5.44 17.93
C PRO A 349 -0.59 -4.14 17.56
N ARG A 350 -0.67 -3.80 16.27
CA ARG A 350 -1.41 -2.64 15.76
C ARG A 350 -2.91 -2.82 15.92
N LEU A 351 -3.41 -4.00 15.53
CA LEU A 351 -4.79 -4.39 15.77
C LEU A 351 -5.14 -4.36 17.26
N GLN A 352 -4.30 -4.96 18.11
CA GLN A 352 -4.51 -4.95 19.56
C GLN A 352 -4.61 -3.54 20.14
N GLU A 353 -3.76 -2.61 19.69
CA GLU A 353 -3.76 -1.24 20.16
C GLU A 353 -5.02 -0.47 19.73
N GLU A 354 -5.45 -0.65 18.49
CA GLU A 354 -6.71 -0.12 17.99
C GLU A 354 -7.89 -0.62 18.82
N LEU A 355 -7.93 -1.92 19.10
CA LEU A 355 -9.02 -2.52 19.87
C LEU A 355 -9.07 -2.05 21.33
N ARG A 356 -7.92 -1.81 21.98
CA ARG A 356 -7.86 -1.18 23.32
C ARG A 356 -8.38 0.25 23.29
N THR A 357 -8.16 0.96 22.19
CA THR A 357 -8.69 2.32 22.02
C THR A 357 -10.22 2.30 21.85
N VAL A 358 -10.75 1.32 21.11
CA VAL A 358 -12.20 1.20 20.83
C VAL A 358 -13.00 0.67 22.02
N HIS A 359 -12.50 -0.34 22.74
CA HIS A 359 -13.22 -1.02 23.83
C HIS A 359 -12.82 -0.54 25.24
N GLY A 360 -11.91 0.43 25.35
CA GLY A 360 -11.28 0.82 26.60
C GLY A 360 -10.10 -0.10 26.98
N LYS A 361 -9.43 0.21 28.10
CA LYS A 361 -8.16 -0.45 28.51
C LYS A 361 -8.21 -1.98 28.63
N SER A 362 -9.41 -2.58 28.68
CA SER A 362 -9.61 -4.03 28.68
C SER A 362 -10.37 -4.47 27.43
N LEU A 363 -9.75 -5.37 26.65
CA LEU A 363 -10.44 -6.10 25.59
C LEU A 363 -11.60 -6.92 26.19
N PRO A 364 -12.69 -7.14 25.43
CA PRO A 364 -13.77 -8.03 25.86
C PRO A 364 -13.22 -9.39 26.27
N LYS A 365 -13.66 -9.92 27.42
CA LYS A 365 -13.20 -11.22 27.96
C LYS A 365 -13.66 -12.43 27.14
N SER A 366 -14.57 -12.23 26.20
CA SER A 366 -15.12 -13.27 25.33
C SER A 366 -15.71 -12.64 24.07
N GLY A 367 -15.53 -13.29 22.94
CA GLY A 367 -16.09 -12.90 21.65
C GLY A 367 -15.14 -13.24 20.51
N LYS A 368 -15.70 -13.52 19.34
CA LYS A 368 -14.96 -13.57 18.08
C LYS A 368 -15.05 -12.20 17.40
N MET A 369 -14.01 -11.83 16.65
CA MET A 369 -14.09 -10.64 15.81
C MET A 369 -15.15 -10.84 14.71
N PHE A 370 -15.32 -12.09 14.22
CA PHE A 370 -16.33 -12.52 13.26
C PHE A 370 -16.77 -13.97 13.52
#